data_AF-A0A2U2PHP9-F1
#
_entry.id   AF-A0A2U2PHP9-F1
#
_cell.length_a   1.000
_cell.length_b   1.000
_cell.length_c   1.000
_cell.angle_alpha   90.00
_cell.angle_beta   90.00
_cell.angle_gamma   90.00
#
_symmetry.space_group_name_H-M   'P 1'
#
loop_
_entity.id
_entity.type
_entity.pdbx_description
1 polymer ?
#
loop_
_entity_poly.entity_id
_entity_poly.type
_entity_poly.pdbx_seq_one_letter_code
_entity_poly.pdbx_strand_id
1 'polypeptide(L)'
;MNIKDFIFSSHFMKQYQQYAKDHNKTPIHPIQFIMTIIGMTVFPFIASPLIQKLGDLNPKTFDNMLEERKTVLPKWIKAIMDSD
;
A
#
# COMPACT_ATOMS: atom_id res chain seq x y z
N MET A 1 -11.88 20.85 -8.43
CA MET A 1 -10.71 20.34 -7.67
C MET A 1 -10.02 19.31 -8.54
N ASN A 2 -8.73 19.46 -8.84
CA ASN A 2 -8.02 18.47 -9.66
C ASN A 2 -7.51 17.30 -8.77
N ILE A 3 -7.23 16.14 -9.38
CA ILE A 3 -6.83 14.92 -8.65
C ILE A 3 -5.50 15.11 -7.91
N LYS A 4 -4.59 15.91 -8.48
CA LYS A 4 -3.31 16.25 -7.85
C LYS A 4 -3.58 16.99 -6.53
N ASP A 5 -4.34 18.07 -6.57
CA ASP A 5 -4.68 18.89 -5.41
C ASP A 5 -5.37 18.05 -4.34
N PHE A 6 -6.29 17.15 -4.72
CA PHE A 6 -6.95 16.24 -3.79
C PHE A 6 -5.96 15.36 -3.02
N ILE A 7 -5.01 14.73 -3.73
CA ILE A 7 -4.00 13.86 -3.11
C ILE A 7 -3.04 14.66 -2.23
N PHE A 8 -2.47 15.73 -2.76
CA PHE A 8 -1.41 16.49 -2.07
C PHE A 8 -1.94 17.34 -0.91
N SER A 9 -3.21 17.76 -0.94
CA SER A 9 -3.83 18.49 0.17
C SER A 9 -4.38 17.60 1.28
N SER A 10 -4.43 16.28 1.06
CA SER A 10 -4.97 15.31 2.02
C SER A 10 -4.22 15.34 3.36
N HIS A 11 -4.94 15.05 4.44
CA HIS A 11 -4.35 14.92 5.77
C HIS A 11 -3.27 13.83 5.83
N PHE A 12 -3.50 12.72 5.13
CA PHE A 12 -2.54 11.63 5.04
C PHE A 12 -1.20 12.08 4.45
N MET A 13 -1.21 12.82 3.33
CA MET A 13 0.03 13.28 2.70
C MET A 13 0.79 14.26 3.59
N LYS A 14 0.06 15.15 4.28
CA LYS A 14 0.67 16.06 5.26
C LYS A 14 1.34 15.31 6.41
N GLN A 15 0.67 14.27 6.94
CA GLN A 15 1.24 13.43 7.99
C GLN A 15 2.47 12.66 7.52
N TYR A 16 2.45 12.12 6.30
CA TYR A 16 3.59 11.41 5.72
C TYR A 16 4.81 12.34 5.54
N GLN A 17 4.60 13.53 5.00
CA GLN A 17 5.66 14.53 4.85
C GLN A 17 6.22 14.99 6.19
N GLN A 18 5.35 15.22 7.19
CA GLN A 18 5.76 15.58 8.54
C GLN A 18 6.58 14.45 9.19
N TYR A 19 6.12 13.20 9.07
CA TYR A 19 6.83 12.02 9.54
C TYR A 19 8.25 11.94 8.96
N ALA A 20 8.39 12.10 7.64
CA ALA A 20 9.69 12.07 6.98
C ALA A 20 10.60 13.21 7.47
N LYS A 21 10.05 14.42 7.65
CA LYS A 21 10.80 15.56 8.20
C LYS A 21 11.29 15.29 9.62
N ASP A 22 10.43 14.78 10.50
CA ASP A 22 10.76 14.51 11.91
C ASP A 22 11.84 13.43 12.07
N HIS A 23 11.96 12.53 11.10
CA HIS A 23 12.96 11.45 11.09
C HIS A 23 14.14 11.75 10.16
N ASN A 24 14.25 12.97 9.63
CA ASN A 24 15.29 13.41 8.70
C ASN A 24 15.45 12.50 7.47
N LYS A 25 14.31 12.08 6.89
CA LYS A 25 14.22 11.19 5.72
C LYS A 25 13.77 11.95 4.48
N THR A 26 14.14 11.41 3.31
CA THR A 26 13.60 11.88 2.04
C THR A 26 12.32 11.09 1.73
N PRO A 27 11.13 11.73 1.72
CA PRO A 27 9.90 11.02 1.42
C PRO A 27 9.90 10.55 -0.04
N ILE A 28 9.40 9.34 -0.27
CA ILE A 28 9.13 8.83 -1.61
C ILE A 28 8.16 9.78 -2.32
N HIS A 29 8.35 9.97 -3.62
CA HIS A 29 7.45 10.81 -4.40
C HIS A 29 5.98 10.36 -4.22
N PRO A 30 5.03 11.25 -3.89
CA PRO A 30 3.67 10.86 -3.50
C PRO A 30 2.93 9.96 -4.48
N ILE A 31 3.13 10.15 -5.79
CA ILE A 31 2.52 9.30 -6.81
C ILE A 31 3.11 7.88 -6.79
N GLN A 32 4.42 7.73 -6.56
CA GLN A 32 5.06 6.42 -6.43
C GLN A 32 4.50 5.69 -5.21
N PHE A 33 4.41 6.38 -4.08
CA PHE A 33 3.88 5.82 -2.83
C PHE A 33 2.43 5.34 -2.97
N ILE A 34 1.56 6.17 -3.58
CA ILE A 34 0.15 5.81 -3.81
C ILE A 34 0.03 4.66 -4.81
N MET A 35 0.83 4.68 -5.88
CA MET A 35 0.87 3.58 -6.86
C MET A 35 1.26 2.27 -6.18
N THR A 36 2.23 2.27 -5.26
CA THR A 36 2.60 1.09 -4.49
C THR A 36 1.47 0.61 -3.58
N ILE A 37 0.79 1.50 -2.85
CA ILE A 37 -0.35 1.14 -1.99
C ILE A 37 -1.49 0.53 -2.83
N ILE A 38 -1.84 1.15 -3.96
CA ILE A 38 -2.87 0.65 -4.87
C ILE A 38 -2.44 -0.70 -5.44
N GLY A 39 -1.20 -0.83 -5.90
CA GLY A 39 -0.66 -2.10 -6.39
C GLY A 39 -0.79 -3.20 -5.34
N MET A 40 -0.35 -2.95 -4.11
CA MET A 40 -0.42 -3.95 -3.04
C MET A 40 -1.85 -4.30 -2.60
N THR A 41 -2.81 -3.40 -2.75
CA THR A 41 -4.21 -3.63 -2.35
C THR A 41 -5.05 -4.23 -3.48
N VAL A 42 -4.96 -3.72 -4.70
CA VAL A 42 -5.83 -4.10 -5.83
C VAL A 42 -5.28 -5.32 -6.59
N PHE A 43 -3.95 -5.43 -6.75
CA PHE A 43 -3.35 -6.50 -7.56
C PHE A 43 -3.72 -7.93 -7.12
N PRO A 44 -3.81 -8.28 -5.82
CA PRO A 44 -4.22 -9.62 -5.40
C PRO A 44 -5.59 -10.05 -5.96
N PHE A 45 -6.51 -9.10 -6.15
CA PHE A 45 -7.83 -9.37 -6.70
C PHE A 45 -7.78 -9.59 -8.21
N ILE A 46 -7.02 -8.75 -8.93
CA ILE A 46 -6.82 -8.89 -10.37
C ILE A 46 -6.12 -10.22 -10.70
N ALA A 47 -5.07 -10.55 -9.94
CA ALA A 47 -4.28 -11.75 -10.11
C ALA A 47 -4.84 -12.98 -9.35
N SER A 48 -6.05 -12.90 -8.81
CA SER A 48 -6.62 -13.94 -7.93
C SER A 48 -6.61 -15.34 -8.56
N PRO A 49 -7.05 -15.56 -9.82
CA PRO A 49 -7.00 -16.89 -10.43
C PRO A 49 -5.58 -17.44 -10.58
N LEU A 50 -4.62 -16.56 -10.86
CA LEU A 50 -3.21 -16.92 -11.00
C LEU A 50 -2.61 -17.29 -9.63
N ILE A 51 -2.85 -16.48 -8.61
CA ILE A 51 -2.35 -16.72 -7.24
C ILE A 51 -2.93 -18.01 -6.67
N GLN A 52 -4.24 -18.23 -6.84
CA GLN A 52 -4.89 -19.46 -6.39
C GLN A 52 -4.31 -20.70 -7.07
N LYS A 53 -4.10 -20.65 -8.38
CA LYS A 53 -3.51 -21.77 -9.13
C LYS A 53 -2.04 -22.03 -8.77
N LEU A 54 -1.23 -20.97 -8.62
CA LEU A 54 0.18 -21.10 -8.28
C LEU A 54 0.41 -21.61 -6.85
N GLY A 55 -0.44 -21.19 -5.92
CA GLY A 55 -0.34 -21.58 -4.51
C GLY A 55 -1.14 -22.84 -4.15
N ASP A 56 -1.78 -23.50 -5.12
CA ASP A 56 -2.74 -24.59 -4.90
C ASP A 56 -3.77 -24.27 -3.80
N LEU A 57 -4.29 -23.04 -3.85
CA LEU A 57 -5.20 -22.50 -2.84
C LEU A 57 -6.64 -22.71 -3.28
N ASN A 58 -7.45 -23.24 -2.37
CA ASN A 58 -8.90 -23.16 -2.53
C ASN A 58 -9.40 -21.72 -2.24
N PRO A 59 -10.61 -21.35 -2.71
CA PRO A 59 -11.14 -20.00 -2.53
C PRO A 59 -11.20 -19.54 -1.06
N LYS A 60 -11.58 -20.43 -0.14
CA LYS A 60 -11.68 -20.09 1.29
C LYS A 60 -10.32 -19.78 1.90
N THR A 61 -9.28 -20.54 1.55
CA THR A 61 -7.91 -20.26 2.00
C THR A 61 -7.42 -18.94 1.45
N PHE A 62 -7.70 -18.65 0.17
CA PHE A 62 -7.34 -17.38 -0.45
C PHE A 62 -8.03 -16.18 0.24
N ASP A 63 -9.32 -16.28 0.53
CA ASP A 63 -10.07 -15.23 1.24
C ASP A 63 -9.52 -15.00 2.66
N ASN A 64 -9.17 -16.06 3.38
CA ASN A 64 -8.51 -15.93 4.69
C ASN A 64 -7.17 -15.19 4.59
N MET A 65 -6.38 -15.49 3.54
CA MET A 65 -5.12 -14.78 3.29
C MET A 65 -5.35 -13.30 2.97
N LEU A 66 -6.45 -12.95 2.27
CA LEU A 66 -6.81 -11.55 2.01
C LEU A 66 -7.21 -10.82 3.30
N GLU A 67 -7.88 -11.49 4.23
CA GLU A 67 -8.19 -10.93 5.55
C GLU A 67 -6.92 -10.69 6.39
N GLU A 68 -6.01 -11.66 6.44
CA GLU A 68 -4.70 -11.50 7.07
C GLU A 68 -3.92 -10.34 6.44
N ARG A 69 -4.05 -10.15 5.12
CA ARG A 69 -3.40 -9.08 4.36
C ARG A 69 -3.72 -7.70 4.90
N LYS A 70 -4.90 -7.47 5.50
CA LYS A 70 -5.26 -6.19 6.15
C LYS A 70 -4.35 -5.84 7.34
N THR A 71 -3.79 -6.85 8.00
CA THR A 71 -2.86 -6.67 9.13
C THR A 71 -1.41 -6.58 8.67
N VAL A 72 -1.08 -7.25 7.57
CA VAL A 72 0.27 -7.34 7.02
C VAL A 72 0.61 -6.11 6.18
N LEU A 73 -0.32 -5.59 5.38
CA LEU A 73 -0.13 -4.41 4.53
C LEU A 73 0.36 -3.15 5.28
N PRO A 74 -0.23 -2.77 6.43
CA PRO A 74 0.25 -1.61 7.19
C PRO A 74 1.71 -1.73 7.62
N LYS A 75 2.19 -2.95 7.92
CA LYS A 75 3.59 -3.21 8.30
C LYS A 75 4.52 -2.96 7.12
N TRP A 76 4.14 -3.41 5.92
CA TRP A 76 4.90 -3.14 4.70
C TRP A 76 4.91 -1.67 4.34
N ILE A 77 3.76 -0.98 4.44
CA ILE A 77 3.66 0.46 4.21
C ILE A 77 4.61 1.19 5.17
N LYS A 78 4.59 0.86 6.46
CA LYS A 78 5.53 1.43 7.44
C LYS A 78 6.98 1.18 7.04
N ALA A 79 7.34 -0.05 6.65
CA ALA A 79 8.70 -0.35 6.20
C ALA A 79 9.13 0.48 4.97
N ILE A 80 8.21 0.73 4.03
CA ILE A 80 8.45 1.60 2.86
C ILE A 80 8.59 3.08 3.25
N MET A 81 7.83 3.54 4.24
CA MET A 81 8.04 4.90 4.78
C MET A 81 9.35 5.02 5.55
N ASP A 82 9.83 3.90 6.10
CA ASP A 82 11.06 3.82 6.88
C ASP A 82 12.31 3.56 6.01
N SER A 83 12.16 3.18 4.74
CA SER A 83 13.30 2.92 3.85
C SER A 83 13.93 4.23 3.38
N ASP A 84 15.22 4.39 3.65
CA ASP A 84 16.04 5.58 3.35
C ASP A 84 16.46 5.68 1.88
#